data_AF-A0A6I1HC40-F1
#
_entry.id   AF-A0A6I1HC40-F1
#
_cell.length_a   1.000
_cell.length_b   1.000
_cell.length_c   1.000
_cell.angle_alpha   90.00
_cell.angle_beta   90.00
_cell.angle_gamma   90.00
#
_symmetry.space_group_name_H-M   'P 1'
#
loop_
_entity.id
_entity.type
_entity.pdbx_description
1 polymer ?
#
loop_
_entity_poly.entity_id
_entity_poly.type
_entity_poly.pdbx_seq_one_letter_code
_entity_poly.pdbx_strand_id
1 'polypeptide(L)'
;MLVSVLTVSALASQAALANPDLAKAKNCMACHAVSTKLVGPAFKDVAAKYAGQKDAEAKLAAKVMKGGSGTWGAIPMPANPQVSDAEAHTLVKWVLAQK
;
A
#
# COMPACT_ATOMS: atom_id res chain seq x y z
N MET A 1 -40.64 22.16 -28.75
CA MET A 1 -40.19 21.44 -27.54
C MET A 1 -39.52 20.14 -27.96
N LEU A 2 -38.21 20.03 -27.70
CA LEU A 2 -37.42 18.86 -27.27
C LEU A 2 -36.00 18.96 -27.84
N VAL A 3 -35.09 19.46 -27.00
CA VAL A 3 -33.65 19.46 -27.23
C VAL A 3 -33.13 18.11 -26.78
N SER A 4 -32.59 17.30 -27.70
CA SER A 4 -31.88 16.06 -27.35
C SER A 4 -30.43 16.41 -27.00
N VAL A 5 -30.07 16.27 -25.72
CA VAL A 5 -28.70 16.43 -25.22
C VAL A 5 -28.06 15.04 -25.19
N LEU A 6 -27.06 14.80 -26.04
CA LEU A 6 -26.15 13.66 -25.91
C LEU A 6 -25.13 13.98 -24.81
N THR A 7 -25.31 13.41 -23.62
CA THR A 7 -24.29 13.38 -22.58
C THR A 7 -23.31 12.23 -22.88
N VAL A 8 -22.09 12.56 -23.32
CA VAL A 8 -20.98 11.59 -23.37
C VAL A 8 -20.43 11.44 -21.96
N SER A 9 -20.64 10.25 -21.38
CA SER A 9 -20.17 9.83 -20.08
C SER A 9 -18.63 9.91 -20.00
N ALA A 10 -18.11 10.74 -19.09
CA ALA A 10 -16.70 10.71 -18.73
C ALA A 10 -16.38 9.37 -18.05
N LEU A 11 -15.52 8.56 -18.68
CA LEU A 11 -14.82 7.49 -17.97
C LEU A 11 -13.86 8.15 -16.98
N ALA A 12 -14.37 8.42 -15.77
CA ALA A 12 -13.51 8.61 -14.62
C ALA A 12 -12.83 7.26 -14.37
N SER A 13 -11.63 7.09 -14.92
CA SER A 13 -10.68 6.08 -14.47
C SER A 13 -10.53 6.25 -12.98
N GLN A 14 -11.28 5.46 -12.21
CA GLN A 14 -11.03 5.25 -10.80
C GLN A 14 -9.74 4.44 -10.73
N ALA A 15 -8.62 5.14 -10.93
CA ALA A 15 -7.44 4.86 -10.14
C ALA A 15 -7.90 5.02 -8.70
N ALA A 16 -8.48 3.95 -8.14
CA ALA A 16 -8.75 3.83 -6.73
C ALA A 16 -7.43 4.14 -6.06
N LEU A 17 -7.39 5.35 -5.49
CA LEU A 17 -6.20 6.04 -5.10
C LEU A 17 -5.33 5.08 -4.28
N ALA A 18 -4.09 4.90 -4.72
CA ALA A 18 -3.06 4.35 -3.89
C ALA A 18 -3.03 5.22 -2.61
N ASN A 19 -3.53 4.69 -1.48
CA ASN A 19 -4.15 5.53 -0.44
C ASN A 19 -3.21 5.78 0.76
N PRO A 20 -2.46 6.91 0.81
CA PRO A 20 -1.70 7.29 1.99
C PRO A 20 -2.59 7.49 3.23
N ASP A 21 -3.87 7.83 3.06
CA ASP A 21 -4.79 8.01 4.17
C ASP A 21 -5.23 6.68 4.77
N LEU A 22 -5.32 5.61 3.98
CA LEU A 22 -5.49 4.25 4.52
C LEU A 22 -4.28 3.86 5.36
N ALA A 23 -3.06 4.17 4.89
CA ALA A 23 -1.85 3.86 5.62
C ALA A 23 -1.73 4.68 6.92
N LYS A 24 -2.24 5.93 6.95
CA LYS A 24 -2.41 6.69 8.20
C LYS A 24 -3.48 6.07 9.09
N ALA A 25 -4.67 5.75 8.56
CA ALA A 25 -5.79 5.20 9.31
C ALA A 25 -5.48 3.82 9.94
N LYS A 26 -4.59 3.05 9.31
CA LYS A 26 -4.10 1.76 9.83
C LYS A 26 -2.80 1.89 10.64
N ASN A 27 -2.40 3.11 11.01
CA ASN A 27 -1.23 3.42 11.84
C ASN A 27 0.12 3.00 11.27
N CYS A 28 0.24 2.80 9.95
CA CYS A 28 1.49 2.40 9.31
C CYS A 28 2.57 3.49 9.46
N MET A 29 2.17 4.76 9.50
CA MET A 29 3.07 5.91 9.61
C MET A 29 3.77 6.04 10.97
N ALA A 30 3.33 5.28 11.99
CA ALA A 30 3.99 5.28 13.29
C ALA A 30 5.38 4.60 13.25
N CYS A 31 5.55 3.64 12.33
CA CYS A 31 6.76 2.83 12.21
C CYS A 31 7.46 3.00 10.86
N HIS A 32 6.77 3.51 9.84
CA HIS A 32 7.29 3.68 8.49
C HIS A 32 7.12 5.12 8.02
N ALA A 33 8.02 5.57 7.14
CA ALA A 33 7.83 6.78 6.36
C ALA A 33 8.07 6.50 4.88
N VAL A 34 7.67 7.42 4.01
CA VAL A 34 7.81 7.24 2.56
C VAL A 34 9.27 7.13 2.15
N SER A 35 10.10 8.08 2.60
CA SER A 35 11.47 8.24 2.10
C SER A 35 12.56 8.10 3.16
N THR A 36 12.19 7.92 4.43
CA THR A 36 13.15 7.83 5.53
C THR A 36 12.88 6.58 6.34
N LYS A 37 13.95 5.87 6.73
CA LYS A 37 13.85 4.76 7.66
C LYS A 37 13.47 5.29 9.04
N LEU A 38 12.47 4.67 9.68
CA LEU A 38 12.09 4.92 11.07
C LEU A 38 12.38 3.66 11.88
N VAL A 39 11.34 3.04 12.43
CA VAL A 39 11.43 1.71 13.07
C VAL A 39 11.53 0.64 11.98
N GLY A 40 10.61 0.71 11.02
CA GLY A 40 10.63 -0.08 9.79
C GLY A 40 11.37 0.62 8.65
N PRO A 41 11.59 -0.10 7.53
CA PRO A 41 12.18 0.48 6.32
C PRO A 41 11.32 1.61 5.74
N ALA A 42 11.95 2.52 4.99
CA ALA A 42 11.21 3.48 4.18
C ALA A 42 10.39 2.74 3.10
N PHE A 43 9.19 3.24 2.76
CA PHE A 43 8.39 2.59 1.72
C PHE A 43 9.09 2.56 0.36
N LYS A 44 9.86 3.59 0.00
CA LYS A 44 10.69 3.57 -1.22
C LYS A 44 11.72 2.45 -1.22
N ASP A 45 12.28 2.11 -0.06
CA ASP A 45 13.27 1.03 0.05
C ASP A 45 12.58 -0.33 -0.12
N VAL A 46 11.35 -0.47 0.41
CA VAL A 46 10.50 -1.64 0.15
C VAL A 46 10.19 -1.76 -1.34
N ALA A 47 9.74 -0.68 -1.99
CA ALA A 47 9.48 -0.66 -3.41
C ALA A 47 10.71 -1.07 -4.23
N ALA A 48 11.88 -0.51 -3.91
CA ALA A 48 13.14 -0.82 -4.59
C ALA A 48 13.57 -2.29 -4.39
N LYS A 49 13.49 -2.83 -3.16
CA LYS A 49 13.87 -4.23 -2.87
C LYS A 49 13.00 -5.24 -3.62
N TYR A 50 11.71 -4.94 -3.78
CA TYR A 50 10.73 -5.86 -4.37
C TYR A 50 10.39 -5.54 -5.83
N ALA A 51 11.06 -4.55 -6.44
CA ALA A 51 10.85 -4.19 -7.84
C ALA A 51 11.04 -5.40 -8.77
N GLY A 52 10.09 -5.59 -9.70
CA GLY A 52 10.12 -6.68 -10.67
C GLY A 52 9.73 -8.07 -10.14
N GLN A 53 9.49 -8.24 -8.83
CA GLN A 53 9.05 -9.51 -8.27
C GLN A 53 7.54 -9.68 -8.44
N LYS A 54 7.12 -10.66 -9.26
CA LYS A 54 5.70 -10.91 -9.59
C LYS A 54 4.83 -11.27 -8.38
N ASP A 55 5.45 -11.83 -7.33
CA ASP A 55 4.76 -12.27 -6.12
C ASP A 55 4.93 -11.31 -4.91
N ALA A 56 5.56 -10.15 -5.13
CA ALA A 56 5.81 -9.17 -4.06
C ALA A 56 4.52 -8.71 -3.39
N GLU A 57 3.47 -8.44 -4.18
CA GLU A 57 2.21 -7.91 -3.64
C GLU A 57 1.59 -8.89 -2.63
N ALA A 58 1.38 -10.14 -3.03
CA ALA A 58 0.78 -11.17 -2.17
C ALA A 58 1.67 -11.48 -0.95
N LYS A 59 2.99 -11.58 -1.14
CA LYS A 59 3.94 -11.80 -0.03
C LYS A 59 3.88 -10.68 1.00
N LEU A 60 3.90 -9.43 0.54
CA LEU A 60 3.90 -8.27 1.42
C LEU A 60 2.53 -8.06 2.07
N ALA A 61 1.42 -8.38 1.39
CA ALA A 61 0.08 -8.31 1.99
C ALA A 61 -0.03 -9.27 3.18
N ALA A 62 0.43 -10.52 2.99
CA ALA A 62 0.51 -11.49 4.08
C ALA A 62 1.42 -11.01 5.23
N LYS A 63 2.55 -10.36 4.92
CA LYS A 63 3.43 -9.78 5.94
C LYS A 63 2.76 -8.64 6.70
N VAL A 64 2.05 -7.74 6.02
CA VAL A 64 1.31 -6.64 6.66
C VAL A 64 0.31 -7.20 7.67
N MET A 65 -0.47 -8.21 7.30
CA MET A 65 -1.48 -8.78 8.19
C MET A 65 -0.86 -9.58 9.34
N LYS A 66 0.09 -10.47 9.06
CA LYS A 66 0.62 -11.45 10.02
C LYS A 66 1.86 -10.98 10.77
N GLY A 67 2.45 -9.86 10.37
CA GLY A 67 3.74 -9.42 10.86
C GLY A 67 4.90 -10.28 10.35
N GLY A 68 6.09 -10.03 10.91
CA GLY A 68 7.28 -10.84 10.62
C GLY A 68 8.57 -10.15 11.03
N SER A 69 9.66 -10.91 11.02
CA SER A 69 11.00 -10.46 11.39
C SER A 69 12.06 -10.90 10.38
N GLY A 70 13.29 -10.40 10.51
CA GLY A 70 14.47 -10.89 9.80
C GLY A 70 14.70 -10.30 8.40
N THR A 71 13.66 -9.82 7.71
CA THR A 71 13.81 -9.26 6.35
C THR A 71 14.55 -7.92 6.33
N TRP A 72 14.38 -7.10 7.37
CA TRP A 72 14.89 -5.72 7.44
C TRP A 72 15.73 -5.45 8.69
N GLY A 73 15.99 -6.47 9.50
CA GLY A 73 16.71 -6.39 10.76
C GLY A 73 16.08 -7.24 11.86
N ALA A 74 16.57 -7.04 13.08
CA ALA A 74 16.14 -7.79 14.27
C ALA A 74 14.77 -7.35 14.81
N ILE A 75 14.33 -6.13 14.50
CA ILE A 75 13.04 -5.59 14.98
C ILE A 75 11.89 -6.27 14.21
N PRO A 76 10.99 -6.99 14.89
CA PRO A 76 9.82 -7.58 14.24
C PRO A 76 8.78 -6.50 13.91
N MET A 77 8.12 -6.63 12.76
CA MET A 77 6.86 -5.94 12.48
C MET A 77 5.73 -6.72 13.17
N PRO A 78 4.96 -6.12 14.08
CA PRO A 78 3.80 -6.77 14.70
C PRO A 78 2.73 -7.14 13.67
N ALA A 79 1.88 -8.11 14.00
CA ALA A 79 0.68 -8.40 13.22
C ALA A 79 -0.27 -7.19 13.24
N ASN A 80 -0.96 -6.95 12.12
CA ASN A 80 -1.96 -5.89 11.97
C ASN A 80 -3.35 -6.51 11.78
N PRO A 81 -3.98 -7.05 12.84
CA PRO A 81 -5.28 -7.74 12.75
C PRO A 81 -6.42 -6.81 12.31
N GLN A 82 -6.24 -5.49 12.43
CA GLN A 82 -7.20 -4.48 11.96
C GLN A 82 -7.17 -4.22 10.45
N VAL A 83 -6.24 -4.85 9.73
CA VAL A 83 -6.09 -4.72 8.28
C VAL A 83 -6.69 -5.95 7.62
N SER A 84 -7.76 -5.75 6.84
CA SER A 84 -8.34 -6.80 6.02
C SER A 84 -7.43 -7.17 4.84
N ASP A 85 -7.67 -8.32 4.22
CA ASP A 85 -6.92 -8.78 3.05
C ASP A 85 -6.97 -7.76 1.90
N ALA A 86 -8.17 -7.24 1.59
CA ALA A 86 -8.35 -6.22 0.55
C ALA A 86 -7.55 -4.94 0.87
N GLU A 87 -7.61 -4.46 2.11
CA GLU A 87 -6.84 -3.28 2.55
C GLU A 87 -5.33 -3.54 2.49
N ALA A 88 -4.87 -4.73 2.85
CA ALA A 88 -3.46 -5.10 2.77
C ALA A 88 -2.96 -5.04 1.32
N HIS A 89 -3.72 -5.57 0.37
CA HIS A 89 -3.41 -5.46 -1.05
C HIS A 89 -3.39 -4.00 -1.54
N THR A 90 -4.36 -3.18 -1.14
CA THR A 90 -4.37 -1.74 -1.48
C THR A 90 -3.16 -1.01 -0.92
N LEU A 91 -2.82 -1.24 0.34
CA LEU A 91 -1.65 -0.64 1.01
C LEU A 91 -0.35 -1.04 0.30
N VAL A 92 -0.18 -2.33 0.02
CA VAL A 92 1.04 -2.86 -0.59
C VAL A 92 1.22 -2.35 -2.01
N LYS A 93 0.15 -2.27 -2.82
CA LYS A 93 0.21 -1.65 -4.15
C LYS A 93 0.70 -0.20 -4.07
N TRP A 94 0.20 0.56 -3.09
CA TRP A 94 0.69 1.92 -2.85
C TRP A 94 2.16 1.94 -2.43
N VAL A 95 2.57 1.09 -1.48
CA VAL A 95 3.97 0.99 -1.02
C VAL A 95 4.90 0.66 -2.18
N LEU A 96 4.57 -0.32 -3.02
CA LEU A 96 5.37 -0.74 -4.17
C LEU A 96 5.46 0.32 -5.27
N ALA A 97 4.57 1.32 -5.27
CA ALA A 97 4.60 2.44 -6.21
C ALA A 97 5.47 3.62 -5.73
N GLN A 98 6.00 3.58 -4.50
CA GLN A 98 6.85 4.65 -3.98
C GLN A 98 8.23 4.67 -4.67
N LYS A 99 8.81 5.85 -4.83
CA LYS A 99 10.12 6.08 -5.46
C LYS A 99 11.06 6.81 -4.53
#